data_AF-A0A484ICR2-F1
#
_entry.id   AF-A0A484ICR2-F1
#
_cell.length_a   1.000
_cell.length_b   1.000
_cell.length_c   1.000
_cell.angle_alpha   90.00
_cell.angle_beta   90.00
_cell.angle_gamma   90.00
#
_symmetry.space_group_name_H-M   'P 1'
#
loop_
_entity.id
_entity.type
_entity.pdbx_description
1 polymer ?
#
loop_
_entity_poly.entity_id
_entity_poly.type
_entity_poly.pdbx_seq_one_letter_code
_entity_poly.pdbx_strand_id
1 'polypeptide(L)'
;MLSTVIEIIDFRKQDLSYQKENENIMFELIVADLLRRVEDLCRKGISKKYYDTEENLSYVKGRILIKENLKYNLVYKNKMYCRYSDFGPDTVENRIIKYTLYHLSQIYFTNPDLYRKAKRLLHYFEPVSLISYSKFPTIIFDKLTFHYRTIVTLCDLVISNSSLYVEKRGEVKFSSFLVDMDKLFEKFVYRLLESNLKEKGLCKK
;
A
#
# COMPACT_ATOMS: atom_id res chain seq x y z
N MET A 1 -5.73 20.39 -10.28
CA MET A 1 -4.60 19.88 -11.08
C MET A 1 -4.23 18.46 -10.69
N LEU A 2 -3.81 18.17 -9.45
CA LEU A 2 -3.50 16.78 -9.04
C LEU A 2 -4.69 15.82 -9.07
N SER A 3 -5.87 16.29 -8.64
CA SER A 3 -7.11 15.50 -8.60
C SER A 3 -7.55 14.98 -9.97
N THR A 4 -7.18 15.69 -11.03
CA THR A 4 -7.54 15.38 -12.42
C THR A 4 -6.46 14.56 -13.12
N VAL A 5 -5.18 14.73 -12.77
CA VAL A 5 -4.05 14.04 -13.44
C VAL A 5 -3.92 12.59 -13.00
N ILE A 6 -4.16 12.38 -11.71
CA ILE A 6 -4.14 11.11 -11.05
C ILE A 6 -5.61 10.82 -10.75
N GLU A 7 -6.24 9.86 -11.43
CA GLU A 7 -7.63 9.38 -11.17
C GLU A 7 -7.86 8.85 -9.74
N ILE A 8 -6.95 9.15 -8.82
CA ILE A 8 -6.72 8.53 -7.53
C ILE A 8 -7.08 9.49 -6.39
N ILE A 9 -7.21 10.82 -6.63
CA ILE A 9 -7.32 11.79 -5.53
C ILE A 9 -8.51 12.74 -5.69
N ASP A 10 -9.65 12.37 -5.10
CA ASP A 10 -10.76 13.29 -4.85
C ASP A 10 -10.45 14.14 -3.62
N PHE A 11 -9.70 15.23 -3.80
CA PHE A 11 -9.49 16.22 -2.75
C PHE A 11 -10.80 16.98 -2.47
N ARG A 12 -11.30 16.92 -1.23
CA ARG A 12 -12.43 17.78 -0.81
C ARG A 12 -11.87 19.16 -0.44
N LYS A 13 -12.65 20.22 -0.73
CA LYS A 13 -12.27 21.62 -0.43
C LYS A 13 -11.85 21.87 1.03
N GLN A 14 -12.30 21.05 1.97
CA GLN A 14 -11.94 21.12 3.40
C GLN A 14 -10.49 20.69 3.69
N ASP A 15 -9.86 19.92 2.80
CA ASP A 15 -8.48 19.44 3.00
C ASP A 15 -7.43 20.53 2.68
N LEU A 16 -7.85 21.68 2.13
CA LEU A 16 -6.98 22.76 1.64
C LEU A 16 -6.75 23.91 2.64
N SER A 17 -7.29 23.82 3.86
CA SER A 17 -7.10 24.84 4.90
C SER A 17 -5.86 24.58 5.76
N TYR A 18 -4.70 24.39 5.14
CA TYR A 18 -3.41 24.29 5.84
C TYR A 18 -2.50 25.44 5.41
N GLN A 19 -2.47 26.49 6.22
CA GLN A 19 -1.52 27.59 6.07
C GLN A 19 -0.26 27.30 6.89
N LYS A 20 0.86 27.06 6.19
CA LYS A 20 2.22 27.61 6.40
C LYS A 20 3.29 26.69 5.80
N GLU A 21 4.06 27.26 4.86
CA GLU A 21 5.47 27.01 4.52
C GLU A 21 6.09 25.69 5.00
N ASN A 22 5.60 24.55 4.52
CA ASN A 22 6.24 23.27 4.75
C ASN A 22 6.27 22.46 3.45
N GLU A 23 7.46 22.07 3.00
CA GLU A 23 7.69 21.24 1.82
C GLU A 23 6.98 19.87 1.89
N ASN A 24 6.47 19.49 3.07
CA ASN A 24 5.85 18.19 3.36
C ASN A 24 4.31 18.16 3.26
N ILE A 25 3.65 19.30 3.03
CA ILE A 25 2.16 19.37 3.03
C ILE A 25 1.55 18.43 2.00
N MET A 26 2.12 18.37 0.79
CA MET A 26 1.58 17.54 -0.28
C MET A 26 1.66 16.04 0.03
N PHE A 27 2.75 15.60 0.66
CA PHE A 27 2.88 14.22 1.11
C PHE A 27 1.89 13.90 2.24
N GLU A 28 1.77 14.77 3.24
CA GLU A 28 0.81 14.59 4.35
C GLU A 28 -0.63 14.53 3.86
N LEU A 29 -0.99 15.30 2.83
CA LEU A 29 -2.30 15.23 2.18
C LEU A 29 -2.55 13.89 1.48
N ILE A 30 -1.55 13.36 0.76
CA ILE A 30 -1.63 12.03 0.12
C ILE A 30 -1.75 10.94 1.18
N VAL A 31 -0.96 11.03 2.25
CA VAL A 31 -1.04 10.10 3.39
C VAL A 31 -2.40 10.19 4.07
N ALA A 32 -2.96 11.38 4.26
CA ALA A 32 -4.29 11.55 4.82
C ALA A 32 -5.38 10.87 3.96
N ASP A 33 -5.31 11.04 2.63
CA ASP A 33 -6.22 10.38 1.69
C ASP A 33 -6.08 8.86 1.71
N LEU A 34 -4.84 8.35 1.69
CA LEU A 34 -4.54 6.92 1.82
C LEU A 34 -5.14 6.36 3.12
N LEU A 35 -4.86 6.99 4.27
CA LEU A 35 -5.34 6.52 5.57
C LEU A 35 -6.87 6.57 5.67
N ARG A 36 -7.53 7.53 5.03
CA ARG A 36 -9.00 7.59 4.93
C ARG A 36 -9.53 6.41 4.12
N ARG A 37 -8.95 6.12 2.95
CA ARG A 37 -9.37 4.99 2.10
C ARG A 37 -9.13 3.64 2.77
N VAL A 38 -8.01 3.49 3.48
CA VAL A 38 -7.70 2.28 4.26
C VAL A 38 -8.69 2.12 5.42
N GLU A 39 -9.07 3.20 6.08
CA GLU A 39 -10.11 3.16 7.13
C GLU A 39 -11.46 2.70 6.57
N ASP A 40 -11.87 3.23 5.41
CA ASP A 40 -13.10 2.81 4.73
C ASP A 40 -13.04 1.34 4.28
N LEU A 41 -11.87 0.86 3.85
CA LEU A 41 -11.63 -0.55 3.56
C LEU A 41 -11.79 -1.40 4.81
N CYS A 42 -11.19 -1.00 5.95
CA CYS A 42 -11.32 -1.72 7.22
C CYS A 42 -12.78 -1.81 7.68
N ARG A 43 -13.57 -0.75 7.49
CA ARG A 43 -15.00 -0.73 7.82
C ARG A 43 -15.82 -1.70 6.96
N LYS A 44 -15.47 -1.87 5.69
CA LYS A 44 -16.11 -2.83 4.77
C LYS A 44 -15.64 -4.27 5.00
N GLY A 45 -14.50 -4.44 5.66
CA GLY A 45 -13.82 -5.72 5.85
C GLY A 45 -12.74 -5.94 4.81
N ILE A 46 -11.56 -6.35 5.27
CA ILE A 46 -10.44 -6.67 4.40
C ILE A 46 -10.68 -7.97 3.64
N SER A 47 -10.27 -8.00 2.37
CA SER A 47 -10.41 -9.16 1.50
C SER A 47 -9.68 -10.37 2.10
N LYS A 48 -10.33 -11.52 2.08
CA LYS A 48 -9.75 -12.82 2.44
C LYS A 48 -9.69 -13.69 1.19
N LYS A 49 -8.57 -14.37 0.98
CA LYS A 49 -8.37 -15.31 -0.12
C LYS A 49 -7.63 -16.53 0.40
N TYR A 50 -7.64 -17.60 -0.41
CA TYR A 50 -6.70 -18.68 -0.22
C TYR A 50 -5.29 -18.20 -0.59
N TYR A 51 -4.33 -18.45 0.27
CA TYR A 51 -2.91 -18.22 0.00
C TYR A 51 -2.09 -19.44 0.43
N ASP A 52 -1.02 -19.72 -0.31
CA ASP A 52 -0.15 -20.83 0.00
C ASP A 52 0.74 -20.50 1.19
N THR A 53 0.76 -21.41 2.15
CA THR A 53 1.56 -21.36 3.37
C THR A 53 2.49 -22.55 3.39
N GLU A 54 3.74 -22.31 3.74
CA GLU A 54 4.76 -23.33 3.94
C GLU A 54 5.24 -23.29 5.38
N GLU A 55 5.11 -24.40 6.10
CA GLU A 55 5.41 -24.45 7.53
C GLU A 55 5.93 -25.82 7.95
N ASN A 56 6.80 -25.84 8.95
CA ASN A 56 7.31 -27.07 9.57
C ASN A 56 6.46 -27.48 10.78
N LEU A 57 5.48 -28.34 10.55
CA LEU A 57 4.43 -28.70 11.51
C LEU A 57 4.72 -30.04 12.20
N SER A 58 4.20 -30.25 13.41
CA SER A 58 4.25 -31.55 14.10
C SER A 58 3.25 -32.59 13.56
N TYR A 59 2.41 -32.19 12.61
CA TYR A 59 1.41 -33.01 11.95
C TYR A 59 1.39 -32.69 10.46
N VAL A 60 0.79 -33.57 9.65
CA VAL A 60 0.70 -33.38 8.20
C VAL A 60 -0.53 -32.53 7.87
N LYS A 61 -0.33 -31.43 7.16
CA LYS A 61 -1.40 -30.56 6.63
C LYS A 61 -1.12 -30.27 5.16
N GLY A 62 -1.99 -30.71 4.25
CA GLY A 62 -1.78 -30.54 2.80
C GLY A 62 -0.65 -31.41 2.25
N ARG A 63 0.23 -30.83 1.42
CA ARG A 63 1.29 -31.55 0.70
C ARG A 63 2.63 -31.46 1.43
N ILE A 64 3.27 -32.61 1.66
CA ILE A 64 4.64 -32.64 2.20
C ILE A 64 5.63 -32.25 1.10
N LEU A 65 6.50 -31.29 1.42
CA LEU A 65 7.58 -30.88 0.54
C LEU A 65 8.85 -31.65 0.91
N ILE A 66 9.12 -32.74 0.19
CA ILE A 66 10.17 -33.71 0.56
C ILE A 66 11.56 -33.06 0.64
N LYS A 67 11.90 -32.19 -0.32
CA LYS A 67 13.20 -31.51 -0.40
C LYS A 67 13.42 -30.62 0.83
N GLU A 68 12.43 -29.81 1.18
CA GLU A 68 12.43 -28.90 2.31
C GLU A 68 12.40 -29.71 3.62
N ASN A 69 11.61 -30.77 3.69
CA ASN A 69 11.54 -31.65 4.85
C ASN A 69 12.87 -32.31 5.18
N LEU A 70 13.59 -32.82 4.17
CA LEU A 70 14.94 -33.34 4.32
C LEU A 70 15.92 -32.27 4.83
N LYS A 71 15.78 -31.03 4.37
CA LYS A 71 16.63 -29.91 4.81
C LYS A 71 16.39 -29.53 6.27
N TYR A 72 15.13 -29.43 6.70
CA TYR A 72 14.78 -28.95 8.04
C TYR A 72 14.72 -30.04 9.11
N ASN A 73 14.39 -31.28 8.73
CA ASN A 73 14.07 -32.37 9.66
C ASN A 73 14.99 -33.60 9.48
N LEU A 74 16.22 -33.40 9.00
CA LEU A 74 17.18 -34.49 8.76
C LEU A 74 17.48 -35.28 10.05
N VAL A 75 17.70 -34.57 11.15
CA VAL A 75 18.07 -35.14 12.46
C VAL A 75 16.83 -35.39 13.33
N TYR A 76 15.95 -34.39 13.44
CA TYR A 76 14.74 -34.47 14.27
C TYR A 76 13.50 -34.71 13.39
N LYS A 77 12.99 -35.95 13.43
CA LYS A 77 11.86 -36.41 12.58
C LYS A 77 10.47 -36.20 13.20
N ASN A 78 10.36 -35.35 14.23
CA ASN A 78 9.09 -35.07 14.91
C ASN A 78 8.25 -34.00 14.21
N LYS A 79 8.71 -33.46 13.08
CA LYS A 79 8.01 -32.47 12.27
C LYS A 79 8.09 -32.82 10.79
N MET A 80 7.13 -32.29 10.03
CA MET A 80 6.98 -32.42 8.59
C MET A 80 6.83 -31.04 7.95
N TYR A 81 7.69 -30.76 6.97
CA TYR A 81 7.60 -29.53 6.18
C TYR A 81 6.49 -29.65 5.15
N CYS A 82 5.42 -28.88 5.34
CA CYS A 82 4.18 -29.00 4.57
C CYS A 82 3.86 -27.68 3.85
N ARG A 83 3.29 -27.79 2.65
CA ARG A 83 2.66 -26.72 1.90
C ARG A 83 1.16 -26.95 1.84
N TYR A 84 0.38 -25.95 2.23
CA TYR A 84 -1.08 -26.00 2.24
C TYR A 84 -1.66 -24.61 1.96
N SER A 85 -2.89 -24.55 1.50
CA SER A 85 -3.57 -23.28 1.24
C SER A 85 -4.46 -22.92 2.43
N ASP A 86 -4.21 -21.76 3.06
CA ASP A 86 -5.02 -21.23 4.15
C ASP A 86 -5.95 -20.13 3.64
N PHE A 87 -7.17 -20.11 4.16
CA PHE A 87 -8.12 -19.04 3.89
C PHE A 87 -7.98 -17.95 4.95
N GLY A 88 -7.54 -16.77 4.54
CA GLY A 88 -7.32 -15.70 5.50
C GLY A 88 -7.03 -14.34 4.85
N PRO A 89 -6.73 -13.33 5.69
CA PRO A 89 -6.49 -11.97 5.25
C PRO A 89 -5.08 -11.75 4.70
N ASP A 90 -4.21 -12.76 4.68
CA ASP A 90 -2.81 -12.60 4.31
C ASP A 90 -2.56 -12.54 2.79
N THR A 91 -3.38 -11.73 2.11
CA THR A 91 -3.28 -11.49 0.68
C THR A 91 -2.19 -10.48 0.36
N VAL A 92 -1.66 -10.54 -0.85
CA VAL A 92 -0.60 -9.62 -1.31
C VAL A 92 -1.00 -8.16 -1.14
N GLU A 93 -2.25 -7.81 -1.49
CA GLU A 93 -2.76 -6.45 -1.40
C GLU A 93 -2.75 -5.95 0.06
N ASN A 94 -3.19 -6.80 1.00
CA ASN A 94 -3.17 -6.49 2.43
C ASN A 94 -1.74 -6.40 2.99
N ARG A 95 -0.81 -7.24 2.51
CA ARG A 95 0.62 -7.21 2.89
C ARG A 95 1.28 -5.89 2.48
N ILE A 96 0.96 -5.37 1.29
CA ILE A 96 1.43 -4.05 0.84
C ILE A 96 0.89 -2.95 1.76
N ILE A 97 -0.42 -2.95 2.04
CA ILE A 97 -1.03 -1.96 2.94
C ILE A 97 -0.39 -2.02 4.33
N LYS A 98 -0.21 -3.21 4.90
CA LYS A 98 0.46 -3.39 6.19
C LYS A 98 1.87 -2.80 6.17
N TYR A 99 2.64 -3.07 5.12
CA TYR A 99 3.99 -2.52 4.99
C TYR A 99 3.97 -0.99 4.92
N THR A 100 3.08 -0.39 4.12
CA THR A 100 2.94 1.06 4.05
C THR A 100 2.55 1.66 5.40
N LEU A 101 1.60 1.06 6.12
CA LEU A 101 1.19 1.53 7.45
C LEU A 101 2.32 1.42 8.47
N TYR A 102 3.06 0.32 8.44
CA TYR A 102 4.25 0.13 9.27
C TYR A 102 5.29 1.22 8.98
N HIS A 103 5.57 1.46 7.71
CA HIS A 103 6.49 2.49 7.26
C HIS A 103 6.05 3.90 7.71
N LEU A 104 4.78 4.26 7.52
CA LEU A 104 4.23 5.54 7.98
C LEU A 104 4.28 5.67 9.51
N SER A 105 4.17 4.57 10.26
CA SER A 105 4.31 4.58 11.71
C SER A 105 5.75 4.82 12.20
N GLN A 106 6.73 4.92 11.29
CA GLN A 106 8.13 5.22 11.60
C GLN A 106 8.57 6.62 11.15
N ILE A 107 7.71 7.34 10.42
CA ILE A 107 7.99 8.68 9.89
C ILE A 107 7.44 9.75 10.84
N TYR A 108 8.14 10.89 10.90
CA TYR A 108 7.63 12.09 11.54
C TYR A 108 6.69 12.86 10.60
N PHE A 109 5.49 13.17 11.08
CA PHE A 109 4.55 14.07 10.39
C PHE A 109 4.40 15.37 11.17
N THR A 110 4.19 16.46 10.45
CA THR A 110 3.82 17.76 11.02
C THR A 110 2.48 17.64 11.74
N ASN A 111 1.52 16.92 11.15
CA ASN A 111 0.28 16.56 11.83
C ASN A 111 0.42 15.22 12.62
N PRO A 112 0.43 15.25 13.96
CA PRO A 112 0.58 14.04 14.79
C PRO A 112 -0.60 13.07 14.68
N ASP A 113 -1.77 13.51 14.20
CA ASP A 113 -2.93 12.63 14.04
C ASP A 113 -2.75 11.62 12.91
N LEU A 114 -1.94 11.94 11.90
CA LEU A 114 -1.61 11.00 10.81
C LEU A 114 -0.83 9.80 11.36
N TYR A 115 0.19 10.05 12.19
CA TYR A 115 0.95 9.02 12.88
C TYR A 115 0.03 8.11 13.72
N ARG A 116 -0.83 8.71 14.56
CA ARG A 116 -1.76 7.96 15.44
C ARG A 116 -2.71 7.11 14.62
N LYS A 117 -3.26 7.67 13.53
CA LYS A 117 -4.18 6.99 12.64
C LYS A 117 -3.51 5.82 11.92
N ALA A 118 -2.28 6.00 11.41
CA ALA A 118 -1.51 4.92 10.79
C ALA A 118 -1.25 3.77 11.77
N LYS A 119 -0.82 4.08 12.99
CA LYS A 119 -0.57 3.07 14.04
C LYS A 119 -1.85 2.31 14.44
N ARG A 120 -2.98 3.01 14.56
CA ARG A 120 -4.28 2.38 14.85
C ARG A 120 -4.70 1.44 13.72
N LEU A 121 -4.59 1.88 12.47
CA LEU A 121 -4.92 1.06 11.30
C LEU A 121 -3.98 -0.12 11.16
N LEU A 122 -2.69 0.02 11.50
CA LEU A 122 -1.72 -1.06 11.45
C LEU A 122 -2.15 -2.27 12.30
N HIS A 123 -2.80 -2.04 13.44
CA HIS A 123 -3.29 -3.10 14.31
C HIS A 123 -4.40 -3.96 13.65
N TYR A 124 -5.24 -3.37 12.78
CA TYR A 124 -6.23 -4.14 12.00
C TYR A 124 -5.58 -5.15 11.04
N PHE A 125 -4.33 -4.92 10.66
CA PHE A 125 -3.54 -5.80 9.79
C PHE A 125 -2.54 -6.67 10.57
N GLU A 126 -2.68 -6.79 11.90
CA GLU A 126 -1.87 -7.71 12.69
C GLU A 126 -1.78 -9.15 12.12
N PRO A 127 -2.89 -9.81 11.71
CA PRO A 127 -2.84 -11.19 11.19
C PRO A 127 -2.20 -11.33 9.80
N VAL A 128 -1.84 -10.22 9.15
CA VAL A 128 -1.24 -10.20 7.80
C VAL A 128 0.28 -10.21 7.93
N SER A 129 0.99 -10.97 7.13
CA SER A 129 2.45 -11.04 7.17
C SER A 129 3.08 -9.72 6.72
N LEU A 130 4.18 -9.30 7.36
CA LEU A 130 4.94 -8.14 6.91
C LEU A 130 5.91 -8.56 5.78
N ILE A 131 5.88 -7.85 4.66
CA ILE A 131 6.79 -8.07 3.52
C ILE A 131 7.85 -6.95 3.42
N SER A 132 8.94 -7.19 2.71
CA SER A 132 9.92 -6.14 2.36
C SER A 132 9.50 -5.42 1.07
N TYR A 133 9.74 -4.12 0.96
CA TYR A 133 9.43 -3.33 -0.24
C TYR A 133 10.08 -3.90 -1.52
N SER A 134 11.31 -4.40 -1.41
CA SER A 134 12.03 -5.05 -2.52
C SER A 134 11.33 -6.29 -3.11
N LYS A 135 10.25 -6.76 -2.48
CA LYS A 135 9.50 -7.96 -2.85
C LYS A 135 8.04 -7.66 -3.20
N PHE A 136 7.67 -6.41 -3.52
CA PHE A 136 6.32 -6.12 -3.98
C PHE A 136 6.07 -6.84 -5.32
N PRO A 137 5.19 -7.86 -5.35
CA PRO A 137 4.92 -8.56 -6.58
C PRO A 137 3.98 -7.72 -7.45
N THR A 138 4.05 -7.93 -8.76
CA THR A 138 3.08 -7.33 -9.69
C THR A 138 1.69 -7.89 -9.38
N ILE A 139 0.73 -7.01 -9.03
CA ILE A 139 -0.64 -7.41 -8.75
C ILE A 139 -1.49 -7.28 -10.02
N ILE A 140 -2.16 -8.37 -10.38
CA ILE A 140 -3.25 -8.34 -11.35
C ILE A 140 -4.55 -8.18 -10.55
N PHE A 141 -5.29 -7.11 -10.82
CA PHE A 141 -6.54 -6.82 -10.12
C PHE A 141 -7.72 -7.46 -10.84
N ASP A 142 -8.47 -8.29 -10.11
CA ASP A 142 -9.73 -8.86 -10.59
C ASP A 142 -10.90 -7.94 -10.25
N LYS A 143 -12.09 -8.26 -10.79
CA LYS A 143 -13.33 -7.52 -10.51
C LYS A 143 -13.62 -7.37 -9.01
N LEU A 144 -13.24 -8.38 -8.21
CA LEU A 144 -13.39 -8.39 -6.75
C LEU A 144 -12.35 -7.53 -6.03
N THR A 145 -11.14 -7.38 -6.58
CA THR A 145 -10.05 -6.59 -5.95
C THR A 145 -9.80 -5.26 -6.64
N PHE A 146 -10.60 -4.87 -7.61
CA PHE A 146 -10.48 -3.59 -8.29
C PHE A 146 -10.51 -2.40 -7.33
N HIS A 147 -11.29 -2.48 -6.25
CA HIS A 147 -11.35 -1.46 -5.22
C HIS A 147 -10.03 -1.28 -4.42
N TYR A 148 -9.16 -2.30 -4.40
CA TYR A 148 -7.82 -2.19 -3.83
C TYR A 148 -6.85 -1.43 -4.73
N ARG A 149 -7.10 -1.37 -6.05
CA ARG A 149 -6.18 -0.78 -7.01
C ARG A 149 -5.76 0.62 -6.61
N THR A 150 -6.72 1.47 -6.24
CA THR A 150 -6.45 2.85 -5.84
C THR A 150 -5.60 2.92 -4.57
N ILE A 151 -5.90 2.08 -3.58
CA ILE A 151 -5.17 2.03 -2.30
C ILE A 151 -3.73 1.53 -2.53
N VAL A 152 -3.57 0.42 -3.26
CA VAL A 152 -2.25 -0.16 -3.58
C VAL A 152 -1.41 0.82 -4.40
N THR A 153 -2.00 1.53 -5.35
CA THR A 153 -1.28 2.55 -6.14
C THR A 153 -0.81 3.71 -5.25
N LEU A 154 -1.65 4.14 -4.29
CA LEU A 154 -1.23 5.16 -3.31
C LEU A 154 -0.14 4.64 -2.38
N CYS A 155 -0.23 3.38 -1.94
CA CYS A 155 0.82 2.73 -1.15
C CYS A 155 2.17 2.75 -1.88
N ASP A 156 2.17 2.36 -3.15
CA ASP A 156 3.37 2.34 -3.99
C ASP A 156 3.94 3.74 -4.20
N LEU A 157 3.07 4.73 -4.48
CA LEU A 157 3.46 6.14 -4.58
C LEU A 157 4.08 6.63 -3.26
N VAL A 158 3.45 6.37 -2.13
CA VAL A 158 3.93 6.80 -0.81
C VAL A 158 5.29 6.19 -0.50
N ILE A 159 5.50 4.91 -0.78
CA ILE A 159 6.77 4.24 -0.47
C ILE A 159 7.89 4.63 -1.43
N SER A 160 7.59 4.74 -2.73
CA SER A 160 8.58 5.13 -3.75
C SER A 160 9.08 6.56 -3.57
N ASN A 161 8.23 7.46 -3.10
CA ASN A 161 8.57 8.86 -2.88
C ASN A 161 8.99 9.16 -1.44
N SER A 162 8.85 8.21 -0.52
CA SER A 162 9.51 8.30 0.78
C SER A 162 10.95 7.86 0.64
N SER A 163 11.81 8.80 0.25
CA SER A 163 13.25 8.67 0.34
C SER A 163 13.64 8.57 1.83
N LEU A 164 13.66 7.35 2.35
CA LEU A 164 14.21 7.06 3.67
C LEU A 164 15.74 7.21 3.61
N TYR A 165 16.26 8.38 3.93
CA TYR A 165 17.61 8.47 4.48
C TYR A 165 17.55 7.97 5.93
N VAL A 166 17.84 6.68 6.12
CA VAL A 166 18.03 6.09 7.46
C VAL A 166 19.44 6.48 7.94
N GLU A 167 19.61 7.73 8.37
CA GLU A 167 20.74 8.10 9.21
C GLU A 167 20.30 8.16 10.67
N LYS A 168 20.42 7.00 11.33
CA LYS A 168 20.34 6.81 12.79
C LYS A 168 18.99 7.09 13.46
N ARG A 169 18.78 6.36 14.56
CA ARG A 169 17.63 6.44 15.47
C ARG A 169 17.34 7.91 15.84
N GLY A 170 16.12 8.37 15.54
CA GLY A 170 15.53 9.50 16.26
C GLY A 170 14.77 10.50 15.40
N GLU A 171 15.23 10.78 14.18
CA GLU A 171 14.60 11.80 13.32
C GLU A 171 14.69 11.38 11.86
N VAL A 172 13.75 10.54 11.42
CA VAL A 172 13.57 10.28 9.98
C VAL A 172 12.87 11.50 9.40
N LYS A 173 13.66 12.47 8.92
CA LYS A 173 13.15 13.60 8.14
C LYS A 173 12.98 13.15 6.69
N PHE A 174 11.74 13.25 6.22
CA PHE A 174 11.40 13.00 4.83
C PHE A 174 12.05 14.07 3.95
N SER A 175 12.74 13.62 2.90
CA SER A 175 13.42 14.47 1.93
C SER A 175 12.54 14.61 0.69
N SER A 176 11.62 15.57 0.72
CA SER A 176 10.87 16.13 -0.42
C SER A 176 10.06 15.17 -1.32
N PHE A 177 8.77 15.50 -1.54
CA PHE A 177 7.94 14.84 -2.54
C PHE A 177 8.27 15.43 -3.91
N LEU A 178 9.30 14.91 -4.57
CA LEU A 178 9.75 15.38 -5.88
C LEU A 178 8.81 14.88 -6.97
N VAL A 179 7.75 15.62 -7.23
CA VAL A 179 6.92 15.43 -8.42
C VAL A 179 7.50 16.26 -9.56
N ASP A 180 7.78 15.59 -10.66
CA ASP A 180 8.08 16.21 -11.95
C ASP A 180 6.83 16.99 -12.42
N MET A 181 6.82 18.28 -12.10
CA MET A 181 5.67 19.17 -12.33
C MET A 181 5.38 19.36 -13.82
N ASP A 182 6.39 19.23 -14.68
CA ASP A 182 6.25 19.36 -16.12
C ASP A 182 5.40 18.21 -16.67
N LYS A 183 5.76 16.97 -16.32
CA LYS A 183 4.97 15.78 -16.70
C LYS A 183 3.58 15.78 -16.10
N LEU A 184 3.45 16.25 -14.86
CA LEU A 184 2.16 16.36 -14.20
C LEU A 184 1.26 17.35 -14.94
N PHE A 185 1.80 18.51 -15.33
CA PHE A 185 1.07 19.53 -16.08
C PHE A 185 0.69 19.04 -17.48
N GLU A 186 1.61 18.39 -18.21
CA GLU A 186 1.32 17.83 -19.53
C GLU A 186 0.14 16.85 -19.47
N LYS A 187 0.18 15.93 -18.50
CA LYS A 187 -0.89 14.95 -18.29
C LYS A 187 -2.19 15.60 -17.83
N PHE A 188 -2.13 16.72 -17.12
CA PHE A 188 -3.31 17.50 -16.72
C PHE A 188 -4.00 18.07 -17.93
N VAL A 189 -3.24 18.80 -18.75
CA VAL A 189 -3.72 19.44 -19.96
C VAL A 189 -4.26 18.39 -20.92
N TYR A 190 -3.55 17.27 -21.09
CA TYR A 190 -4.01 16.14 -21.91
C TYR A 190 -5.41 15.66 -21.50
N ARG A 191 -5.63 15.36 -20.21
CA ARG A 191 -6.94 14.88 -19.73
C ARG A 191 -8.03 15.95 -19.80
N LEU A 192 -7.68 17.21 -19.53
CA LEU A 192 -8.61 18.32 -19.66
C LEU A 192 -9.07 18.46 -21.11
N LEU A 193 -8.14 18.35 -22.07
CA LEU A 193 -8.47 18.38 -23.49
C LEU A 193 -9.28 17.15 -23.90
N GLU A 194 -8.88 15.95 -23.47
CA GLU A 194 -9.57 14.70 -23.81
C GLU A 194 -11.03 14.71 -23.34
N SER A 195 -11.29 15.15 -22.10
CA SER A 195 -12.67 15.26 -21.57
C SER A 195 -13.51 16.27 -22.35
N ASN A 196 -12.99 17.48 -22.60
CA ASN A 196 -13.69 18.52 -23.35
C ASN A 196 -13.91 18.17 -24.83
N LEU A 197 -12.97 17.45 -25.45
CA LEU A 197 -13.07 17.04 -26.86
C LEU A 197 -14.00 15.83 -27.05
N LYS A 198 -14.08 14.93 -26.05
CA LYS A 198 -15.10 13.87 -26.00
C LYS A 198 -16.52 14.44 -25.89
N GLU A 199 -16.72 15.46 -25.05
CA GLU A 199 -18.01 16.17 -24.95
C GLU A 199 -18.42 16.86 -26.25
N LYS A 200 -17.45 17.34 -27.04
CA LYS A 200 -17.69 17.97 -28.34
C LYS A 200 -17.68 17.01 -29.54
N GLY A 201 -17.55 15.69 -29.32
CA GLY A 201 -17.59 14.66 -30.37
C GLY A 201 -16.39 14.64 -31.33
N LEU A 202 -15.27 15.26 -30.95
CA LEU A 202 -14.10 15.47 -31.83
C LEU A 202 -13.02 14.37 -31.70
N CYS A 203 -13.17 13.42 -30.78
CA CYS A 203 -12.25 12.29 -30.62
C CYS A 203 -12.95 10.97 -31.00
N LYS A 204 -12.43 10.26 -32.01
CA LYS A 204 -12.81 8.86 -32.32
C LYS A 204 -12.11 7.89 -31.35
N LYS A 205 -12.80 6.79 -31.04
CA LYS A 205 -12.40 5.70 -30.14
C LYS A 205 -10.97 5.22 -30.36
#